data_AF-M0JRE5-F1
#
_entry.id   AF-M0JRE5-F1
#
_cell.length_a   1.000
_cell.length_b   1.000
_cell.length_c   1.000
_cell.angle_alpha   90.00
_cell.angle_beta   90.00
_cell.angle_gamma   90.00
#
_symmetry.space_group_name_H-M   'P 1'
#
loop_
_entity.id
_entity.type
_entity.pdbx_description
1 polymer ?
#
loop_
_entity_poly.entity_id
_entity_poly.type
_entity_poly.pdbx_seq_one_letter_code
_entity_poly.pdbx_strand_id
1 'polypeptide(L)'
;MAVDSGCKVDAVIDKYGLASADPVYESLDDGLLARWTGADDRTEMGYRSLTAWFNKRLLKQVYTEHGREALDTRIDSDYETLCGDDDLQRDELIERLQATGIPGASLHDDMVSWGTMRTHLNDCLDGEKEPQKATTNWERESVATAKTVVEQKAETALSSLAKKGDIDGGDTAEIEAQIQLGCPDCPTRVPFAVALERGYVCKQHRSANLSAHNS
;
A
#
# COMPACT_ATOMS: atom_id res chain seq x y z
N MET A 1 -6.27 2.25 -35.79
CA MET A 1 -5.28 2.37 -34.71
C MET A 1 -5.98 1.86 -33.48
N ALA A 2 -5.62 0.67 -33.01
CA ALA A 2 -6.27 0.06 -31.86
C ALA A 2 -5.90 0.91 -30.62
N VAL A 3 -6.90 1.40 -29.89
CA VAL A 3 -6.66 1.91 -28.55
C VAL A 3 -6.19 0.70 -27.76
N ASP A 4 -4.95 0.72 -27.30
CA ASP A 4 -4.49 -0.27 -26.32
C ASP A 4 -5.52 -0.25 -25.19
N SER A 5 -5.97 -1.42 -24.74
CA SER A 5 -6.86 -1.50 -23.60
C SER A 5 -6.05 -1.11 -22.36
N GLY A 6 -5.87 0.19 -22.17
CA GLY A 6 -5.16 0.79 -21.06
C GLY A 6 -5.75 0.30 -19.75
N CYS A 7 -4.90 0.18 -18.74
CA CYS A 7 -5.37 -0.25 -17.43
C CYS A 7 -6.29 0.83 -16.83
N LYS A 8 -6.95 0.52 -15.70
CA LYS A 8 -7.96 1.43 -15.12
C LYS A 8 -7.44 2.87 -14.94
N VAL A 9 -6.15 3.04 -14.65
CA VAL A 9 -5.54 4.38 -14.51
C VAL A 9 -5.62 5.14 -15.85
N ASP A 10 -5.15 4.57 -16.95
CA ASP A 10 -5.25 5.18 -18.30
C ASP A 10 -6.69 5.50 -18.67
N ALA A 11 -7.60 4.56 -18.43
CA ALA A 11 -9.02 4.75 -18.71
C ALA A 11 -9.60 5.94 -17.95
N VAL A 12 -9.19 6.15 -16.69
CA VAL A 12 -9.59 7.30 -15.87
C VAL A 12 -8.91 8.59 -16.35
N ILE A 13 -7.63 8.53 -16.74
CA ILE A 13 -6.91 9.67 -17.30
C ILE A 13 -7.62 10.19 -18.55
N ASP A 14 -7.96 9.30 -19.47
CA ASP A 14 -8.64 9.64 -20.71
C ASP A 14 -10.06 10.15 -20.46
N LYS A 15 -10.82 9.43 -19.62
CA LYS A 15 -12.23 9.75 -19.34
C LYS A 15 -12.41 11.14 -18.73
N TYR A 16 -11.47 11.57 -17.90
CA TYR A 16 -11.55 12.82 -17.16
C TYR A 16 -10.54 13.88 -17.64
N GLY A 17 -9.84 13.63 -18.74
CA GLY A 17 -8.87 14.58 -19.29
C GLY A 17 -7.73 14.93 -18.33
N LEU A 18 -7.25 13.97 -17.54
CA LEU A 18 -6.23 14.19 -16.51
C LEU A 18 -4.79 14.25 -17.05
N ALA A 19 -4.59 14.12 -18.36
CA ALA A 19 -3.26 14.08 -18.98
C ALA A 19 -2.39 15.29 -18.57
N SER A 20 -3.00 16.47 -18.45
CA SER A 20 -2.34 17.71 -18.01
C SER A 20 -2.66 18.09 -16.56
N ALA A 21 -3.20 17.18 -15.75
CA ALA A 21 -3.54 17.46 -14.36
C ALA A 21 -2.31 17.52 -13.44
N ASP A 22 -1.14 17.10 -13.92
CA ASP A 22 0.13 17.31 -13.25
C ASP A 22 0.70 18.71 -13.59
N PRO A 23 0.95 19.57 -12.59
CA PRO A 23 1.49 20.91 -12.85
C PRO A 23 3.00 20.92 -13.14
N VAL A 24 3.71 19.78 -13.00
CA VAL A 24 5.18 19.74 -13.13
C VAL A 24 5.65 18.87 -14.30
N TYR A 25 4.91 17.83 -14.66
CA TYR A 25 5.30 16.88 -15.70
C TYR A 25 4.46 17.03 -16.97
N GLU A 26 5.02 16.67 -18.12
CA GLU A 26 4.34 16.75 -19.42
C GLU A 26 3.15 15.79 -19.51
N SER A 27 3.27 14.63 -18.85
CA SER A 27 2.18 13.67 -18.68
C SER A 27 1.99 13.32 -17.20
N LEU A 28 0.77 12.88 -16.87
CA LEU A 28 0.48 12.39 -15.53
C LEU A 28 1.28 11.12 -15.21
N ASP A 29 1.53 10.26 -16.19
CA ASP A 29 2.28 9.02 -16.02
C ASP A 29 3.74 9.26 -15.66
N ASP A 30 4.41 10.19 -16.33
CA ASP A 30 5.77 10.63 -15.98
C ASP A 30 5.80 11.16 -14.54
N GLY A 31 4.77 11.93 -14.16
CA GLY A 31 4.64 12.46 -12.82
C GLY A 31 4.38 11.39 -11.76
N LEU A 32 3.64 10.34 -12.08
CA LEU A 32 3.40 9.19 -11.21
C LEU A 32 4.70 8.40 -11.00
N LEU A 33 5.43 8.09 -12.08
CA LEU A 33 6.72 7.41 -12.03
C LEU A 33 7.74 8.20 -11.21
N ALA A 34 7.93 9.48 -11.51
CA ALA A 34 8.92 10.31 -10.82
C ALA A 34 8.64 10.45 -9.33
N ARG A 35 7.36 10.61 -8.94
CA ARG A 35 6.98 10.61 -7.51
C ARG A 35 7.18 9.25 -6.86
N TRP A 36 6.92 8.16 -7.57
CA TRP A 36 7.08 6.82 -7.03
C TRP A 36 8.55 6.44 -6.84
N THR A 37 9.43 6.80 -7.76
CA THR A 37 10.87 6.49 -7.71
C THR A 37 11.69 7.52 -6.95
N GLY A 38 11.13 8.70 -6.69
CA GLY A 38 11.88 9.82 -6.10
C GLY A 38 12.83 10.49 -7.11
N ALA A 39 12.56 10.35 -8.40
CA ALA A 39 13.33 11.05 -9.44
C ALA A 39 13.21 12.58 -9.29
N ASP A 40 14.15 13.30 -9.89
CA ASP A 40 14.23 14.77 -9.86
C ASP A 40 14.31 15.37 -8.44
N ASP A 41 15.08 14.75 -7.55
CA ASP A 41 15.28 15.18 -6.15
C ASP A 41 13.98 15.24 -5.32
N ARG A 42 12.97 14.44 -5.68
CA ARG A 42 11.69 14.38 -4.95
C ARG A 42 11.74 13.38 -3.80
N THR A 43 10.98 13.68 -2.75
CA THR A 43 10.63 12.68 -1.75
C THR A 43 9.81 11.58 -2.39
N GLU A 44 10.35 10.37 -2.31
CA GLU A 44 9.71 9.14 -2.80
C GLU A 44 8.34 8.92 -2.15
N MET A 45 7.34 8.56 -2.96
CA MET A 45 5.99 8.25 -2.51
C MET A 45 5.70 6.75 -2.58
N GLY A 46 5.11 6.21 -1.52
CA GLY A 46 4.55 4.86 -1.53
C GLY A 46 3.25 4.79 -2.33
N TYR A 47 2.87 3.58 -2.76
CA TYR A 47 1.67 3.34 -3.58
C TYR A 47 0.40 3.97 -3.00
N ARG A 48 0.16 3.88 -1.69
CA ARG A 48 -1.04 4.43 -1.04
C ARG A 48 -1.09 5.96 -1.13
N SER A 49 0.03 6.63 -0.82
CA SER A 49 0.12 8.09 -0.90
C SER A 49 -0.05 8.58 -2.33
N LEU A 50 0.51 7.85 -3.31
CA LEU A 50 0.38 8.20 -4.73
C LEU A 50 -1.05 7.97 -5.24
N THR A 51 -1.70 6.90 -4.80
CA THR A 51 -3.11 6.62 -5.11
C THR A 51 -4.01 7.74 -4.58
N ALA A 52 -3.81 8.17 -3.33
CA ALA A 52 -4.55 9.28 -2.76
C ALA A 52 -4.32 10.57 -3.54
N TRP A 53 -3.07 10.84 -3.93
CA TRP A 53 -2.75 12.01 -4.76
C TRP A 53 -3.47 11.98 -6.11
N PHE A 54 -3.47 10.85 -6.81
CA PHE A 54 -4.16 10.67 -8.08
C PHE A 54 -5.68 10.84 -7.93
N ASN A 55 -6.32 10.15 -6.98
CA ASN A 55 -7.77 10.22 -6.77
C ASN A 55 -8.22 11.63 -6.36
N LYS A 56 -7.40 12.39 -5.62
CA LYS A 56 -7.70 13.79 -5.31
C LYS A 56 -7.63 14.69 -6.54
N ARG A 57 -6.75 14.40 -7.51
CA ARG A 57 -6.71 15.12 -8.79
C ARG A 57 -7.93 14.80 -9.66
N LEU A 58 -8.34 13.54 -9.71
CA LEU A 58 -9.62 13.14 -10.31
C LEU A 58 -10.79 13.93 -9.69
N LEU A 59 -10.89 13.94 -8.35
CA LEU A 59 -11.95 14.65 -7.63
C LEU A 59 -11.95 16.15 -7.94
N LYS A 60 -10.77 16.77 -7.93
CA LYS A 60 -10.59 18.20 -8.23
C LYS A 60 -11.01 18.53 -9.67
N GLN A 61 -10.59 17.71 -10.64
CA GLN A 61 -10.95 17.88 -12.04
C GLN A 61 -12.47 17.84 -12.23
N VAL A 62 -13.14 16.81 -11.70
CA VAL A 62 -14.60 16.69 -11.79
C VAL A 62 -15.30 17.87 -11.14
N TYR A 63 -14.82 18.33 -9.97
CA TYR A 63 -15.39 19.50 -9.32
C TYR A 63 -15.26 20.76 -10.19
N THR A 64 -14.08 20.98 -10.78
CA THR A 64 -13.83 22.11 -11.68
C THR A 64 -14.72 22.06 -12.93
N GLU A 65 -14.86 20.89 -13.57
CA GLU A 65 -15.72 20.70 -14.76
C GLU A 65 -17.19 21.02 -14.48
N HIS A 66 -17.65 20.74 -13.26
CA HIS A 66 -18.99 21.05 -12.80
C HIS A 66 -19.12 22.44 -12.15
N GLY A 67 -18.14 23.33 -12.35
CA GLY A 67 -18.19 24.72 -11.87
C GLY A 67 -18.06 24.87 -10.36
N ARG A 68 -17.61 23.83 -9.65
CA ARG A 68 -17.36 23.83 -8.21
C ARG A 68 -15.87 24.05 -7.96
N GLU A 69 -15.50 25.29 -7.68
CA GLU A 69 -14.19 25.55 -7.10
C GLU A 69 -14.19 25.06 -5.65
N ALA A 70 -13.31 24.11 -5.34
CA ALA A 70 -13.15 23.59 -3.98
C ALA A 70 -11.73 23.83 -3.48
N LEU A 71 -11.65 24.28 -2.23
CA LEU A 71 -10.39 24.36 -1.49
C LEU A 71 -9.82 22.95 -1.29
N ASP A 72 -8.50 22.83 -1.23
CA ASP A 72 -7.83 21.54 -1.08
C ASP A 72 -8.31 20.80 0.20
N THR A 73 -8.61 21.52 1.29
CA THR A 73 -9.18 20.93 2.52
C THR A 73 -10.53 20.23 2.30
N ARG A 74 -11.35 20.75 1.37
CA ARG A 74 -12.63 20.12 1.02
C ARG A 74 -12.42 18.89 0.16
N ILE A 75 -11.47 18.94 -0.77
CA ILE A 75 -11.07 17.79 -1.60
C ILE A 75 -10.54 16.67 -0.70
N ASP A 76 -9.71 16.99 0.28
CA ASP A 76 -9.17 16.03 1.24
C ASP A 76 -10.29 15.36 2.05
N SER A 77 -11.19 16.14 2.63
CA SER A 77 -12.32 15.63 3.41
C SER A 77 -13.27 14.78 2.57
N ASP A 78 -13.66 15.24 1.37
CA ASP A 78 -14.57 14.48 0.51
C ASP A 78 -13.88 13.19 0.02
N TYR A 79 -12.57 13.20 -0.28
CA TYR A 79 -11.80 12.01 -0.61
C TYR A 79 -11.76 10.99 0.54
N GLU A 80 -11.50 11.46 1.76
CA GLU A 80 -11.47 10.60 2.96
C GLU A 80 -12.84 9.96 3.21
N THR A 81 -13.94 10.70 3.03
CA THR A 81 -15.29 10.14 3.11
C THR A 81 -15.55 9.12 2.01
N LEU A 82 -15.13 9.39 0.78
CA LEU A 82 -15.32 8.47 -0.36
C LEU A 82 -14.50 7.18 -0.24
N CYS A 83 -13.32 7.21 0.37
CA CYS A 83 -12.46 6.03 0.53
C CYS A 83 -12.52 5.40 1.93
N GLY A 84 -13.34 5.95 2.83
CA GLY A 84 -13.47 5.48 4.20
C GLY A 84 -14.39 4.26 4.35
N ASP A 85 -14.37 3.67 5.55
CA ASP A 85 -15.11 2.45 5.88
C ASP A 85 -16.57 2.71 6.30
N ASP A 86 -17.01 3.97 6.36
CA ASP A 86 -18.40 4.33 6.71
C ASP A 86 -19.25 4.43 5.44
N ASP A 87 -19.93 3.32 5.12
CA ASP A 87 -20.80 3.21 3.95
C ASP A 87 -21.92 4.26 3.93
N LEU A 88 -22.50 4.59 5.10
CA LEU A 88 -23.60 5.56 5.18
C LEU A 88 -23.12 6.97 4.85
N GLN A 89 -21.99 7.40 5.41
CA GLN A 89 -21.42 8.72 5.10
C GLN A 89 -20.99 8.82 3.64
N ARG A 90 -20.44 7.74 3.09
CA ARG A 90 -20.04 7.66 1.69
C ARG A 90 -21.24 7.79 0.76
N ASP A 91 -22.30 7.03 1.00
CA ASP A 91 -23.53 7.08 0.20
C ASP A 91 -24.20 8.46 0.28
N GLU A 92 -24.26 9.07 1.48
CA GLU A 92 -24.80 10.42 1.65
C GLU A 92 -24.00 11.47 0.85
N LEU A 93 -22.66 11.36 0.84
CA LEU A 93 -21.83 12.25 0.03
C LEU A 93 -22.06 12.02 -1.47
N ILE A 94 -22.16 10.77 -1.92
CA ILE A 94 -22.47 10.43 -3.32
C ILE A 94 -23.80 11.05 -3.76
N GLU A 95 -24.87 10.88 -2.96
CA GLU A 95 -26.19 11.45 -3.26
C GLU A 95 -26.15 12.98 -3.29
N ARG A 96 -25.42 13.60 -2.36
CA ARG A 96 -25.25 15.06 -2.29
C ARG A 96 -24.54 15.60 -3.54
N LEU A 97 -23.53 14.89 -4.04
CA LEU A 97 -22.85 15.24 -5.29
C LEU A 97 -23.80 15.11 -6.49
N GLN A 98 -24.58 14.03 -6.55
CA GLN A 98 -25.56 13.83 -7.61
C GLN A 98 -26.63 14.93 -7.62
N ALA A 99 -27.10 15.35 -6.45
CA ALA A 99 -28.06 16.44 -6.32
C ALA A 99 -27.54 17.80 -6.84
N THR A 100 -26.22 18.00 -6.88
CA THR A 100 -25.58 19.19 -7.45
C THR A 100 -25.11 18.99 -8.89
N GLY A 101 -25.45 17.86 -9.51
CA GLY A 101 -25.13 17.55 -10.91
C GLY A 101 -23.77 16.88 -11.11
N ILE A 102 -23.00 16.61 -10.05
CA ILE A 102 -21.74 15.86 -10.12
C ILE A 102 -22.07 14.36 -10.10
N PRO A 103 -21.55 13.53 -11.03
CA PRO A 103 -21.88 12.11 -11.09
C PRO A 103 -21.16 11.30 -9.99
N GLY A 104 -21.58 11.48 -8.73
CA GLY A 104 -20.92 10.94 -7.53
C GLY A 104 -20.69 9.43 -7.56
N ALA A 105 -21.68 8.65 -8.03
CA ALA A 105 -21.56 7.19 -8.10
C ALA A 105 -20.49 6.75 -9.11
N SER A 106 -20.47 7.36 -10.30
CA SER A 106 -19.45 7.06 -11.32
C SER A 106 -18.07 7.51 -10.85
N LEU A 107 -17.96 8.72 -10.31
CA LEU A 107 -16.72 9.24 -9.75
C LEU A 107 -16.12 8.32 -8.69
N HIS A 108 -16.95 7.81 -7.76
CA HIS A 108 -16.50 6.85 -6.75
C HIS A 108 -16.04 5.52 -7.38
N ASP A 109 -16.82 4.97 -8.32
CA ASP A 109 -16.47 3.72 -9.01
C ASP A 109 -15.17 3.85 -9.83
N ASP A 110 -14.90 5.02 -10.39
CA ASP A 110 -13.71 5.30 -11.16
C ASP A 110 -12.45 5.52 -10.30
N MET A 111 -12.59 5.75 -8.99
CA MET A 111 -11.42 5.86 -8.11
C MET A 111 -10.55 4.61 -8.15
N VAL A 112 -9.23 4.81 -8.13
CA VAL A 112 -8.27 3.71 -8.23
C VAL A 112 -7.85 3.23 -6.85
N SER A 113 -7.63 1.92 -6.73
CA SER A 113 -7.07 1.32 -5.52
C SER A 113 -5.54 1.38 -5.56
N TRP A 114 -4.89 1.20 -4.40
CA TRP A 114 -3.42 1.11 -4.37
C TRP A 114 -2.88 -0.10 -5.15
N GLY A 115 -3.64 -1.19 -5.25
CA GLY A 115 -3.28 -2.35 -6.07
C GLY A 115 -3.35 -2.04 -7.56
N THR A 116 -4.37 -1.26 -7.97
CA THR A 116 -4.50 -0.74 -9.33
C THR A 116 -3.34 0.20 -9.68
N MET A 117 -2.99 1.13 -8.79
CA MET A 117 -1.85 2.04 -8.98
C MET A 117 -0.52 1.27 -9.07
N ARG A 118 -0.31 0.26 -8.22
CA ARG A 118 0.87 -0.62 -8.32
C ARG A 118 0.94 -1.32 -9.67
N THR A 119 -0.17 -1.89 -10.13
CA THR A 119 -0.26 -2.58 -11.43
C THR A 119 0.06 -1.60 -12.56
N HIS A 120 -0.48 -0.38 -12.52
CA HIS A 120 -0.19 0.66 -13.50
C HIS A 120 1.31 0.96 -13.60
N LEU A 121 1.93 1.30 -12.46
CA LEU A 121 3.33 1.67 -12.41
C LEU A 121 4.27 0.55 -12.89
N ASN A 122 4.01 -0.69 -12.49
CA ASN A 122 4.92 -1.80 -12.83
C ASN A 122 4.64 -2.40 -14.21
N ASP A 123 3.35 -2.58 -14.56
CA ASP A 123 2.95 -3.41 -15.70
C ASP A 123 2.48 -2.57 -16.91
N CYS A 124 1.92 -1.37 -16.70
CA CYS A 124 1.50 -0.49 -17.80
C CYS A 124 2.62 0.48 -18.20
N LEU A 125 3.39 0.98 -17.22
CA LEU A 125 4.46 1.95 -17.44
C LEU A 125 5.87 1.35 -17.45
N ASP A 126 5.99 0.02 -17.29
CA ASP A 126 7.28 -0.68 -17.16
C ASP A 126 8.21 -0.02 -16.13
N GLY A 127 7.62 0.54 -15.07
CA GLY A 127 8.33 1.31 -14.07
C GLY A 127 9.16 0.41 -13.18
N GLU A 128 10.47 0.67 -13.13
CA GLU A 128 11.38 0.01 -12.21
C GLU A 128 11.82 0.96 -11.10
N LYS A 129 11.86 0.43 -9.89
CA LYS A 129 12.36 1.14 -8.72
C LYS A 129 13.41 0.28 -8.07
N GLU A 130 14.65 0.79 -8.04
CA GLU A 130 15.72 0.11 -7.32
C GLU A 130 15.27 -0.12 -5.88
N PRO A 131 15.27 -1.36 -5.38
CA PRO A 131 14.95 -1.60 -3.99
C PRO A 131 15.94 -0.79 -3.16
N GLN A 132 15.44 0.16 -2.38
CA GLN A 132 16.27 0.96 -1.50
C GLN A 132 17.17 0.00 -0.71
N LYS A 133 18.49 0.19 -0.77
CA LYS A 133 19.42 -0.47 0.14
C LYS A 133 18.99 -0.04 1.55
N ALA A 134 18.23 -0.91 2.20
CA ALA A 134 17.50 -0.59 3.42
C ALA A 134 18.45 -0.04 4.48
N THR A 135 18.38 1.27 4.72
CA THR A 135 18.91 1.91 5.93
C THR A 135 17.85 1.99 7.02
N THR A 136 16.59 1.70 6.69
CA THR A 136 15.46 1.61 7.62
C THR A 136 15.22 0.17 8.05
N ASN A 137 14.99 -0.02 9.34
CA ASN A 137 14.81 -1.31 10.01
C ASN A 137 13.45 -1.99 9.71
N TRP A 138 12.84 -1.68 8.57
CA TRP A 138 11.46 -2.02 8.25
C TRP A 138 11.23 -3.53 8.17
N GLU A 139 12.26 -4.30 7.80
CA GLU A 139 12.21 -5.76 7.80
C GLU A 139 12.05 -6.31 9.23
N ARG A 140 12.72 -5.69 10.22
CA ARG A 140 12.54 -6.08 11.63
C ARG A 140 11.17 -5.69 12.15
N GLU A 141 10.70 -4.49 11.81
CA GLU A 141 9.39 -4.02 12.24
C GLU A 141 8.27 -4.90 11.66
N SER A 142 8.36 -5.27 10.38
CA SER A 142 7.39 -6.15 9.73
C SER A 142 7.32 -7.53 10.39
N VAL A 143 8.47 -8.12 10.75
CA VAL A 143 8.54 -9.40 11.46
C VAL A 143 8.01 -9.28 12.90
N ALA A 144 8.26 -8.16 13.58
CA ALA A 144 7.73 -7.89 14.91
C ALA A 144 6.20 -7.78 14.88
N THR A 145 5.64 -7.00 13.94
CA THR A 145 4.19 -6.88 13.77
C THR A 145 3.55 -8.24 13.47
N ALA A 146 4.15 -9.05 12.60
CA ALA A 146 3.64 -10.38 12.29
C ALA A 146 3.56 -11.29 13.54
N LYS A 147 4.57 -11.24 14.42
CA LYS A 147 4.55 -11.99 15.68
C LYS A 147 3.39 -11.56 16.58
N THR A 148 3.22 -10.26 16.79
CA THR A 148 2.14 -9.73 17.62
C THR A 148 0.76 -10.16 17.11
N VAL A 149 0.54 -10.14 15.79
CA VAL A 149 -0.74 -10.58 15.20
C VAL A 149 -0.95 -12.08 15.41
N VAL A 150 0.10 -12.90 15.29
CA VAL A 150 0.03 -14.35 15.54
C VAL A 150 -0.28 -14.63 17.00
N GLU A 151 0.39 -13.95 17.93
CA GLU A 151 0.16 -14.06 19.38
C GLU A 151 -1.28 -13.70 19.72
N GLN A 152 -1.79 -12.55 19.28
CA GLN A 152 -3.17 -12.13 19.52
C GLN A 152 -4.21 -13.13 18.99
N LYS A 153 -3.98 -13.69 17.80
CA LYS A 153 -4.87 -14.72 17.23
C LYS A 153 -4.81 -16.01 18.04
N ALA A 154 -3.62 -16.41 18.49
CA ALA A 154 -3.43 -17.58 19.33
C ALA A 154 -4.06 -17.40 20.72
N GLU A 155 -3.95 -16.21 21.32
CA GLU A 155 -4.62 -15.85 22.59
C GLU A 155 -6.13 -15.95 22.47
N THR A 156 -6.68 -15.40 21.39
CA THR A 156 -8.13 -15.46 21.11
C THR A 156 -8.60 -16.92 20.96
N ALA A 157 -7.84 -17.73 20.24
CA ALA A 157 -8.15 -19.15 20.07
C ALA A 157 -8.02 -19.93 21.39
N LEU A 158 -6.98 -19.66 22.17
CA LEU A 158 -6.73 -20.31 23.45
C LEU A 158 -7.82 -19.98 24.47
N SER A 159 -8.24 -18.72 24.57
CA SER A 159 -9.37 -18.33 25.44
C SER A 159 -10.68 -19.00 25.01
N SER A 160 -10.90 -19.19 23.70
CA SER A 160 -12.06 -19.93 23.21
C SER A 160 -12.03 -21.40 23.63
N LEU A 161 -10.86 -22.05 23.56
CA LEU A 161 -10.67 -23.45 23.95
C LEU A 161 -10.76 -23.65 25.47
N ALA A 162 -10.22 -22.72 26.25
CA ALA A 162 -10.35 -22.72 27.71
C ALA A 162 -11.82 -22.67 28.14
N LYS A 163 -12.61 -21.77 27.55
CA LYS A 163 -14.06 -21.67 27.81
C LYS A 163 -14.85 -22.93 27.47
N LYS A 164 -14.38 -23.72 26.51
CA LYS A 164 -14.99 -25.00 26.12
C LYS A 164 -14.56 -26.15 27.04
N GLY A 165 -13.56 -25.94 27.90
CA GLY A 165 -12.96 -26.99 28.71
C GLY A 165 -12.03 -27.92 27.93
N ASP A 166 -11.66 -27.57 26.70
CA ASP A 166 -10.78 -28.39 25.85
C ASP A 166 -9.31 -28.25 26.29
N ILE A 167 -8.96 -27.13 26.93
CA ILE A 167 -7.62 -26.85 27.46
C ILE A 167 -7.75 -26.31 28.88
N ASP A 168 -7.26 -27.07 29.85
CA ASP A 168 -7.15 -26.63 31.24
C ASP A 168 -6.00 -25.63 31.40
N GLY A 169 -6.22 -24.55 32.16
CA GLY A 169 -5.22 -23.48 32.37
C GLY A 169 -4.96 -22.56 31.17
N GLY A 170 -5.75 -22.63 30.10
CA GLY A 170 -5.56 -21.81 28.89
C GLY A 170 -5.64 -20.29 29.14
N ASP A 171 -6.40 -19.84 30.16
CA ASP A 171 -6.48 -18.42 30.53
C ASP A 171 -5.24 -17.91 31.30
N THR A 172 -4.33 -18.81 31.70
CA THR A 172 -3.11 -18.49 32.46
C THR A 172 -1.82 -18.81 31.70
N ALA A 173 -1.93 -19.39 30.51
CA ALA A 173 -0.78 -19.80 29.71
C ALA A 173 -0.20 -18.60 28.95
N GLU A 174 1.12 -18.50 28.95
CA GLU A 174 1.87 -17.52 28.16
C GLU A 174 2.02 -18.02 26.71
N ILE A 175 1.82 -17.13 25.75
CA ILE A 175 1.97 -17.42 24.32
C ILE A 175 3.19 -16.69 23.79
N GLU A 176 4.10 -17.43 23.16
CA GLU A 176 5.28 -16.87 22.49
C GLU A 176 5.30 -17.31 21.02
N ALA A 177 5.33 -16.36 20.09
CA ALA A 177 5.53 -16.64 18.67
C ALA A 177 6.99 -16.44 18.24
N GLN A 178 7.60 -17.51 17.73
CA GLN A 178 8.95 -17.47 17.18
C GLN A 178 8.97 -17.74 15.68
N ILE A 179 9.63 -16.86 14.93
CA ILE A 179 9.92 -17.05 13.50
C ILE A 179 11.36 -17.54 13.37
N GLN A 180 11.51 -18.74 12.83
CA GLN A 180 12.82 -19.38 12.64
C GLN A 180 13.15 -19.53 11.15
N LEU A 181 14.41 -19.28 10.82
CA LEU A 181 14.98 -19.54 9.51
C LEU A 181 15.74 -20.86 9.53
N GLY A 182 15.42 -21.75 8.58
CA GLY A 182 16.09 -23.04 8.40
C GLY A 182 17.13 -22.98 7.29
N CYS A 183 18.26 -23.66 7.49
CA CYS A 183 19.19 -23.96 6.43
C CYS A 183 18.59 -25.07 5.54
N PRO A 184 18.60 -24.94 4.20
CA PRO A 184 18.08 -25.99 3.32
C PRO A 184 18.99 -27.24 3.28
N ASP A 185 20.29 -27.05 3.55
CA ASP A 185 21.31 -28.11 3.39
C ASP A 185 21.66 -28.83 4.70
N CYS A 186 21.17 -28.35 5.86
CA CYS A 186 21.46 -28.96 7.15
C CYS A 186 20.38 -28.65 8.20
N PRO A 187 20.32 -29.37 9.33
CA PRO A 187 19.24 -29.22 10.32
C PRO A 187 19.32 -27.91 11.13
N THR A 188 20.20 -26.98 10.77
CA THR A 188 20.36 -25.71 11.49
C THR A 188 19.11 -24.85 11.32
N ARG A 189 18.53 -24.43 12.45
CA ARG A 189 17.47 -23.42 12.52
C ARG A 189 17.89 -22.33 13.49
N VAL A 190 17.61 -21.08 13.15
CA VAL A 190 17.90 -19.93 14.02
C VAL A 190 16.77 -18.92 14.02
N PRO A 191 16.59 -18.14 15.11
CA PRO A 191 15.64 -17.04 15.11
C PRO A 191 15.96 -16.03 14.01
N PHE A 192 14.91 -15.47 13.40
CA PHE A 192 15.05 -14.45 12.36
C PHE A 192 15.95 -13.27 12.80
N ALA A 193 15.75 -12.77 14.02
CA ALA A 193 16.54 -11.66 14.58
C ALA A 193 18.05 -11.98 14.66
N VAL A 194 18.39 -13.22 15.03
CA VAL A 194 19.78 -13.70 15.14
C VAL A 194 20.42 -13.84 13.76
N ALA A 195 19.67 -14.37 12.79
CA ALA A 195 20.15 -14.49 11.41
C ALA A 195 20.41 -13.12 10.77
N LEU A 196 19.54 -12.15 11.04
CA LEU A 196 19.65 -10.78 10.54
C LEU A 196 20.83 -10.03 11.19
N GLU A 197 21.04 -10.20 12.50
CA GLU A 197 22.18 -9.60 13.21
C GLU A 197 23.52 -10.12 12.70
N ARG A 198 23.65 -11.43 12.45
CA ARG A 198 24.91 -12.02 11.98
C ARG A 198 25.06 -12.08 10.46
N GLY A 199 24.00 -11.79 9.70
CA GLY A 199 23.98 -11.80 8.24
C GLY A 199 23.98 -13.18 7.58
N TYR A 200 23.64 -14.26 8.29
CA TYR A 200 23.55 -15.61 7.70
C TYR A 200 22.68 -16.58 8.52
N VAL A 201 22.09 -17.58 7.86
CA VAL A 201 21.30 -18.66 8.50
C VAL A 201 22.17 -19.85 8.95
N CYS A 202 23.21 -20.18 8.18
CA CYS A 202 24.18 -21.21 8.55
C CYS A 202 25.58 -20.77 8.13
N LYS A 203 26.54 -20.85 9.04
CA LYS A 203 27.93 -20.43 8.77
C LYS A 203 28.59 -21.30 7.70
N GLN A 204 28.25 -22.60 7.67
CA GLN A 204 28.84 -23.59 6.76
C GLN A 204 28.27 -23.51 5.34
N HIS A 205 27.00 -23.13 5.21
CA HIS A 205 26.27 -23.06 3.93
C HIS A 205 25.94 -21.62 3.53
N ARG A 206 26.74 -20.63 3.95
CA ARG A 206 26.58 -19.25 3.48
C ARG A 206 27.21 -19.10 2.10
N SER A 207 26.47 -18.53 1.15
CA SER A 207 27.03 -18.11 -0.13
C SER A 207 28.01 -16.95 0.11
N ALA A 208 29.23 -17.02 -0.42
CA ALA A 208 30.28 -16.02 -0.18
C ALA A 208 30.00 -14.61 -0.76
N ASN A 209 28.84 -14.37 -1.37
CA ASN A 209 28.48 -13.14 -2.09
C ASN A 209 27.85 -12.02 -1.24
N LEU A 210 27.84 -12.12 0.10
CA LEU A 210 27.28 -11.07 0.98
C LEU A 210 28.35 -10.17 1.64
N SER A 211 29.60 -10.23 1.19
CA SER A 211 30.69 -9.41 1.75
C SER A 211 30.91 -8.13 0.94
N ALA A 212 30.00 -7.15 1.01
CA ALA A 212 30.32 -5.72 0.82
C ALA A 212 29.08 -4.84 1.00
N HIS A 213 28.53 -4.73 2.21
CA HIS A 213 27.72 -3.55 2.56
C HIS A 213 27.87 -3.27 4.06
N ASN A 214 28.99 -2.63 4.41
CA ASN A 214 29.12 -1.68 5.51
C ASN A 214 30.53 -1.08 5.48
N SER A 215 30.64 0.10 4.88
CA SER A 215 31.59 1.14 5.23
C SER A 215 30.88 2.47 5.11
#